data_AF-A0A9X1TI85-F1
#
_entry.id   AF-A0A9X1TI85-F1
#
_cell.length_a   1.000
_cell.length_b   1.000
_cell.length_c   1.000
_cell.angle_alpha   90.00
_cell.angle_beta   90.00
_cell.angle_gamma   90.00
#
_symmetry.space_group_name_H-M   'P 1'
#
loop_
_entity.id
_entity.type
_entity.pdbx_description
1 polymer ?
#
loop_
_entity_poly.entity_id
_entity_poly.type
_entity_poly.pdbx_seq_one_letter_code
_entity_poly.pdbx_strand_id
1 'polypeptide(L)'
;MENKPIDVSRLGTIRCEIAPEPRTTLEGDQRRDREGNPLWVTGLAVRQPEGRRVDTIDVTTVGQPQGLTEGAEVRVTNLWGRDWSLEGRTGTTYRADAITPVPGSGGVSAGSAAAAGPRGKSSGGDS
;
A
#
# COMPACT_ATOMS: atom_id res chain seq x y z
N MET A 1 6.97 -22.37 13.55
CA MET A 1 6.71 -20.98 13.11
C MET A 1 5.57 -21.07 12.10
N GLU A 2 4.34 -20.91 12.57
CA GLU A 2 3.11 -21.25 11.84
C GLU A 2 2.50 -20.01 11.18
N ASN A 3 1.90 -20.20 10.00
CA ASN A 3 1.14 -19.15 9.33
C ASN A 3 -0.25 -19.06 9.99
N LYS A 4 -0.59 -17.88 10.49
CA LYS A 4 -1.87 -17.60 11.14
C LYS A 4 -2.80 -16.90 10.13
N PRO A 5 -3.91 -17.52 9.69
CA PRO A 5 -4.86 -16.84 8.83
C PRO A 5 -5.48 -15.67 9.58
N ILE A 6 -5.64 -14.55 8.89
CA ILE A 6 -6.28 -13.34 9.41
C ILE A 6 -7.62 -13.19 8.70
N ASP A 7 -8.69 -13.16 9.49
CA ASP A 7 -10.03 -12.93 8.98
C ASP A 7 -10.22 -11.46 8.61
N VAL A 8 -10.04 -11.17 7.32
CA VAL A 8 -10.17 -9.81 6.76
C VAL A 8 -11.59 -9.25 6.89
N SER A 9 -12.61 -10.10 7.07
CA SER A 9 -13.99 -9.64 7.25
C SER A 9 -14.24 -8.98 8.61
N ARG A 10 -13.34 -9.21 9.57
CA ARG A 10 -13.36 -8.61 10.90
C ARG A 10 -12.49 -7.35 11.01
N LEU A 11 -11.76 -7.02 9.95
CA LEU A 11 -11.03 -5.76 9.85
C LEU A 11 -11.99 -4.66 9.36
N GLY A 12 -11.70 -3.41 9.69
CA GLY A 12 -12.40 -2.28 9.09
C GLY A 12 -11.81 -1.93 7.73
N THR A 13 -11.86 -0.64 7.36
CA THR A 13 -11.32 -0.16 6.09
C THR A 13 -9.82 -0.41 5.98
N ILE A 14 -9.40 -0.96 4.84
CA ILE A 14 -7.99 -1.14 4.48
C ILE A 14 -7.67 -0.21 3.32
N ARG A 15 -6.64 0.62 3.46
CA ARG A 15 -6.18 1.54 2.40
C ARG A 15 -4.76 1.26 1.98
N CYS A 16 -4.46 1.51 0.72
CA CYS A 16 -3.09 1.54 0.22
C CYS A 16 -2.41 2.80 0.73
N GLU A 17 -1.39 2.65 1.56
CA GLU A 17 -0.56 3.75 2.07
C GLU A 17 0.66 3.97 1.17
N ILE A 18 1.27 2.87 0.71
CA ILE A 18 2.43 2.86 -0.18
C ILE A 18 2.09 1.96 -1.36
N ALA A 19 2.28 2.46 -2.59
CA ALA A 19 2.06 1.70 -3.81
C ALA A 19 2.93 0.42 -3.88
N PRO A 20 2.59 -0.57 -4.72
CA PRO A 20 3.40 -1.77 -4.86
C PRO A 20 4.84 -1.49 -5.31
N GLU A 21 5.81 -1.97 -4.53
CA GLU A 21 7.24 -1.88 -4.83
C GLU A 21 7.89 -3.27 -4.90
N PRO A 22 8.96 -3.45 -5.71
CA PRO A 22 9.75 -4.68 -5.68
C PRO A 22 10.29 -4.93 -4.27
N ARG A 23 10.05 -6.12 -3.72
CA ARG A 23 10.61 -6.47 -2.42
C ARG A 23 12.07 -6.88 -2.59
N THR A 24 13.00 -6.06 -2.12
CA THR A 24 14.44 -6.27 -2.35
C THR A 24 15.16 -6.98 -1.19
N THR A 25 16.35 -7.52 -1.47
CA THR A 25 17.35 -7.91 -0.47
C THR A 25 18.15 -6.68 -0.02
N LEU A 26 19.09 -6.85 0.92
CA LEU A 26 19.95 -5.76 1.37
C LEU A 26 20.90 -5.28 0.26
N GLU A 27 21.22 -6.17 -0.68
CA GLU A 27 22.08 -5.96 -1.83
C GLU A 27 21.34 -5.29 -3.01
N GLY A 28 20.02 -5.13 -2.91
CA GLY A 28 19.17 -4.46 -3.91
C GLY A 28 18.50 -5.40 -4.91
N ASP A 29 18.78 -6.70 -4.88
CA ASP A 29 18.15 -7.67 -5.78
C ASP A 29 16.70 -7.93 -5.40
N GLN A 30 15.81 -8.05 -6.40
CA GLN A 30 14.43 -8.40 -6.15
C GLN A 30 14.31 -9.83 -5.62
N ARG A 31 13.69 -9.98 -4.44
CA ARG A 31 13.39 -11.29 -3.84
C ARG A 31 12.39 -12.05 -4.67
N ARG A 32 12.55 -13.38 -4.66
CA ARG A 32 11.67 -14.32 -5.34
C ARG A 32 11.14 -15.35 -4.36
N ASP A 33 10.00 -15.95 -4.69
CA ASP A 33 9.52 -17.14 -3.98
C ASP A 33 10.32 -18.39 -4.39
N ARG A 34 9.89 -19.56 -3.91
CA ARG A 34 10.58 -20.83 -4.17
C ARG A 34 10.48 -21.23 -5.64
N GLU A 35 9.41 -20.81 -6.30
CA GLU A 35 9.09 -21.06 -7.70
C GLU A 35 9.78 -20.06 -8.65
N GLY A 36 10.46 -19.04 -8.09
CA GLY A 36 11.20 -18.04 -8.84
C GLY A 36 10.38 -16.80 -9.22
N ASN A 37 9.15 -16.67 -8.76
CA ASN A 37 8.29 -15.53 -9.04
C ASN A 37 8.73 -14.30 -8.23
N PRO A 38 8.69 -13.09 -8.81
CA PRO A 38 9.08 -11.86 -8.13
C PRO A 38 8.12 -11.53 -6.98
N LEU A 39 8.68 -11.17 -5.83
CA LEU A 39 7.93 -10.69 -4.68
C LEU A 39 7.78 -9.18 -4.72
N TRP A 40 6.61 -8.73 -4.29
CA TRP A 40 6.25 -7.33 -4.17
C TRP A 40 5.78 -7.03 -2.76
N VAL A 41 5.96 -5.80 -2.32
CA VAL A 41 5.49 -5.30 -1.02
C VAL A 41 4.57 -4.11 -1.24
N THR A 42 3.50 -4.04 -0.46
CA THR A 42 2.55 -2.92 -0.47
C THR A 42 2.29 -2.51 0.97
N GLY A 43 2.46 -1.23 1.27
CA GLY A 43 2.16 -0.68 2.59
C GLY A 43 0.66 -0.42 2.72
N LEU A 44 0.03 -1.00 3.75
CA LEU A 44 -1.41 -0.89 3.99
C LEU A 44 -1.69 -0.27 5.35
N ALA A 45 -2.65 0.65 5.39
CA ALA A 45 -3.26 1.14 6.63
C ALA A 45 -4.55 0.37 6.91
N VAL A 46 -4.63 -0.29 8.06
CA VAL A 46 -5.78 -1.07 8.52
C VAL A 46 -6.46 -0.33 9.66
N ARG A 47 -7.65 0.22 9.40
CA ARG A 47 -8.48 0.83 10.44
C ARG A 47 -9.28 -0.27 11.13
N GLN A 48 -9.12 -0.40 12.45
CA GLN A 48 -9.95 -1.31 13.23
C GLN A 48 -11.42 -0.83 13.24
N PRO A 49 -12.41 -1.74 13.23
CA PRO A 49 -13.82 -1.33 13.20
C PRO A 49 -14.22 -0.52 14.44
N GLU A 50 -13.66 -0.90 15.59
CA GLU A 50 -13.91 -0.28 16.89
C GLU A 50 -12.75 0.65 17.31
N GLY A 51 -13.11 1.78 17.91
CA GLY A 51 -12.13 2.74 18.44
C GLY A 51 -11.42 3.58 17.38
N ARG A 52 -10.24 4.10 17.74
CA ARG A 52 -9.44 5.02 16.91
C ARG A 52 -8.13 4.41 16.39
N ARG A 53 -7.97 3.09 16.53
CA ARG A 53 -6.72 2.40 16.19
C ARG A 53 -6.60 2.21 14.68
N VAL A 54 -5.42 2.55 14.17
CA VAL A 54 -4.97 2.24 12.81
C VAL A 54 -3.63 1.52 12.93
N ASP A 55 -3.51 0.38 12.28
CA ASP A 55 -2.25 -0.36 12.19
C ASP A 55 -1.72 -0.25 10.76
N THR A 56 -0.43 0.05 10.61
CA THR A 56 0.23 0.03 9.29
C THR A 56 1.02 -1.26 9.16
N ILE A 57 0.83 -1.96 8.05
CA ILE A 57 1.48 -3.25 7.76
C ILE A 57 2.04 -3.29 6.35
N ASP A 58 3.18 -3.95 6.20
CA ASP A 58 3.75 -4.28 4.89
C ASP A 58 3.30 -5.69 4.49
N VAL A 59 2.53 -5.77 3.40
CA VAL A 59 2.00 -7.03 2.90
C VAL A 59 2.78 -7.47 1.67
N THR A 60 3.36 -8.67 1.73
CA THR A 60 4.03 -9.26 0.57
C THR A 60 3.06 -10.07 -0.29
N THR A 61 3.11 -9.88 -1.60
CA THR A 61 2.37 -10.66 -2.61
C THR A 61 3.36 -11.27 -3.62
N VAL A 62 2.92 -12.32 -4.32
CA VAL A 62 3.62 -12.87 -5.49
C VAL A 62 3.10 -12.15 -6.73
N GLY A 63 4.01 -11.59 -7.53
CA GLY A 63 3.63 -10.70 -8.63
C GLY A 63 3.19 -9.31 -8.16
N GLN A 64 3.15 -8.34 -9.07
CA GLN A 64 2.78 -6.96 -8.74
C GLN A 64 1.26 -6.79 -8.69
N PRO A 65 0.68 -6.34 -7.56
CA PRO A 65 -0.71 -5.87 -7.53
C PRO A 65 -0.94 -4.74 -8.54
N GLN A 66 -2.01 -4.81 -9.32
CA GLN A 66 -2.30 -3.85 -10.38
C GLN A 66 -3.41 -2.88 -9.96
N GLY A 67 -3.31 -1.63 -10.44
CA GLY A 67 -4.36 -0.62 -10.25
C GLY A 67 -4.53 -0.11 -8.83
N LEU A 68 -3.52 -0.29 -7.96
CA LEU A 68 -3.52 0.31 -6.62
C LEU A 68 -3.07 1.77 -6.71
N THR A 69 -3.79 2.64 -6.00
CA THR A 69 -3.46 4.06 -5.83
C THR A 69 -3.36 4.37 -4.35
N GLU A 70 -2.35 5.13 -3.96
CA GLU A 70 -2.19 5.57 -2.58
C GLU A 70 -3.42 6.36 -2.09
N GLY A 71 -3.81 6.13 -0.84
CA GLY A 71 -5.03 6.63 -0.22
C GLY A 71 -6.32 5.90 -0.64
N ALA A 72 -6.31 5.10 -1.70
CA ALA A 72 -7.49 4.34 -2.12
C ALA A 72 -7.76 3.14 -1.22
N GLU A 73 -9.03 2.78 -1.09
CA GLU A 73 -9.42 1.55 -0.39
C GLU A 73 -9.09 0.32 -1.23
N VAL A 74 -8.65 -0.73 -0.56
CA VAL A 74 -8.26 -2.00 -1.18
C VAL A 74 -8.93 -3.18 -0.51
N ARG A 75 -9.11 -4.24 -1.27
CA ARG A 75 -9.48 -5.56 -0.77
C ARG A 75 -8.23 -6.43 -0.71
N VAL A 76 -8.06 -7.14 0.40
CA VAL A 76 -6.98 -8.11 0.60
C VAL A 76 -7.58 -9.51 0.57
N THR A 77 -7.03 -10.40 -0.25
CA THR A 77 -7.47 -11.79 -0.38
C THR A 77 -6.51 -12.71 0.35
N ASN A 78 -7.05 -13.53 1.26
CA ASN A 78 -6.29 -14.50 2.06
C ASN A 78 -5.09 -13.87 2.76
N LEU A 79 -5.32 -13.03 3.77
CA LEU A 79 -4.24 -12.45 4.56
C LEU A 79 -3.75 -13.46 5.60
N TRP A 80 -2.43 -13.64 5.72
CA TRP A 80 -1.83 -14.40 6.82
C TRP A 80 -0.67 -13.65 7.46
N GLY A 81 -0.56 -13.85 8.77
CA GLY A 81 0.55 -13.38 9.59
C GLY A 81 1.49 -14.53 9.95
N ARG A 82 2.80 -14.27 9.99
CA ARG A 82 3.78 -15.22 10.53
C ARG A 82 4.73 -14.49 11.47
N ASP A 83 4.72 -14.93 12.72
CA ASP A 83 5.64 -14.41 13.73
C ASP A 83 7.05 -14.95 13.48
N TRP A 84 8.06 -14.14 13.73
CA TRP A 84 9.46 -14.51 13.66
C TRP A 84 10.22 -13.99 14.86
N SER A 85 11.32 -14.67 15.15
CA SER A 85 12.32 -14.25 16.12
C SER A 85 13.70 -14.60 15.57
N LEU A 86 14.60 -13.63 15.54
CA LEU A 86 15.97 -13.80 15.08
C LEU A 86 16.88 -12.86 15.87
N GLU A 87 17.88 -13.42 16.54
CA GLU A 87 18.92 -12.66 17.25
C GLU A 87 18.35 -11.60 18.21
N GLY A 88 17.32 -11.97 18.99
CA GLY A 88 16.68 -11.08 19.97
C GLY A 88 15.68 -10.08 19.37
N ARG A 89 15.55 -10.01 18.04
CA ARG A 89 14.49 -9.25 17.36
C ARG A 89 13.30 -10.16 17.12
N THR A 90 12.09 -9.63 17.34
CA THR A 90 10.85 -10.32 17.00
C THR A 90 9.97 -9.43 16.13
N GLY A 91 9.04 -10.05 15.42
CA GLY A 91 8.04 -9.33 14.66
C GLY A 91 7.05 -10.27 13.98
N THR A 92 6.12 -9.68 13.25
CA THR A 92 5.16 -10.41 12.41
C THR A 92 5.37 -9.97 10.97
N THR A 93 5.40 -10.94 10.06
CA THR A 93 5.37 -10.70 8.62
C THR A 93 3.98 -10.96 8.09
N TYR A 94 3.53 -10.14 7.14
CA TYR A 94 2.22 -10.27 6.52
C TYR A 94 2.36 -10.63 5.05
N ARG A 95 1.48 -11.51 4.60
CA ARG A 95 1.40 -11.92 3.20
C ARG A 95 -0.05 -12.13 2.79
N ALA A 96 -0.33 -11.92 1.52
CA ALA A 96 -1.63 -12.15 0.93
C ALA A 96 -1.51 -12.81 -0.45
N ASP A 97 -2.60 -13.42 -0.91
CA ASP A 97 -2.67 -13.94 -2.27
C ASP A 97 -2.86 -12.82 -3.29
N ALA A 98 -3.68 -11.81 -2.94
CA ALA A 98 -3.92 -10.66 -3.81
C ALA A 98 -4.29 -9.41 -3.01
N ILE A 99 -3.98 -8.25 -3.60
CA ILE A 99 -4.48 -6.94 -3.17
C ILE A 99 -5.10 -6.28 -4.41
N THR A 100 -6.37 -5.89 -4.31
CA THR A 100 -7.12 -5.31 -5.44
C THR A 100 -7.79 -4.00 -5.04
N PRO A 101 -7.93 -3.04 -5.97
CA PRO A 101 -8.62 -1.79 -5.66
C PRO A 101 -10.11 -2.04 -5.41
N VAL A 102 -10.71 -1.29 -4.49
CA VAL A 102 -12.17 -1.20 -4.38
C VAL A 102 -12.67 -0.15 -5.38
N PRO A 103 -13.49 -0.52 -6.37
CA PRO A 103 -14.01 0.43 -7.36
C PRO A 103 -14.76 1.58 -6.69
N GLY A 104 -14.53 2.82 -7.15
CA GLY A 104 -15.21 4.00 -6.64
C GLY A 104 -14.63 4.58 -5.33
N SER A 105 -13.72 3.87 -4.66
CA SER A 105 -12.92 4.42 -3.55
C SER A 105 -11.74 5.21 -4.11
N GLY A 106 -12.04 6.26 -4.89
CA GLY A 106 -11.03 7.17 -5.40
C GLY A 106 -10.34 7.87 -4.23
N GLY A 107 -9.11 7.46 -3.92
CA GLY A 107 -8.16 8.30 -3.20
C GLY A 107 -8.11 9.65 -3.90
N VAL A 108 -8.02 10.74 -3.14
CA VAL A 108 -8.12 12.11 -3.63
C VAL A 108 -7.14 12.28 -4.78
N SER A 109 -7.62 12.11 -6.02
CA SER A 109 -6.92 12.58 -7.19
C SER A 109 -6.90 14.08 -6.98
N ALA A 110 -5.72 14.61 -6.63
CA ALA A 110 -5.47 16.03 -6.74
C ALA A 110 -5.80 16.38 -8.20
N GLY A 111 -7.03 16.83 -8.41
CA GLY A 111 -7.50 17.28 -9.70
C GLY A 111 -6.49 18.28 -10.19
N SER A 112 -5.93 18.01 -11.36
CA SER A 112 -4.99 18.88 -12.06
C SER A 112 -5.48 20.31 -11.89
N ALA A 113 -4.74 21.12 -11.11
CA ALA A 113 -5.01 22.53 -10.97
C ALA A 113 -4.86 23.12 -12.37
N ALA A 114 -5.99 23.29 -13.06
CA ALA A 114 -6.05 23.85 -14.39
C ALA A 114 -5.31 25.19 -14.37
N ALA A 115 -4.38 25.32 -15.30
CA ALA A 115 -3.49 26.45 -15.47
C ALA A 115 -4.22 27.79 -15.34
N ALA A 116 -3.83 28.60 -14.35
CA ALA A 116 -4.14 30.02 -14.37
C ALA A 116 -3.45 30.62 -15.60
N GLY A 117 -4.24 31.01 -16.60
CA GLY A 117 -3.77 31.58 -17.86
C GLY A 117 -2.92 32.85 -17.66
N PRO A 118 -2.16 33.28 -18.68
CA PRO A 118 -1.16 34.33 -18.55
C PRO A 118 -1.83 35.67 -18.19
N ARG A 119 -1.40 36.26 -17.06
CA ARG A 119 -1.75 37.63 -16.69
C ARG A 119 -1.24 38.58 -17.77
N GLY A 120 -2.18 39.24 -18.43
CA GLY A 120 -1.97 40.23 -19.48
C GLY A 120 -1.05 41.36 -19.05
N LYS A 121 -0.24 41.80 -20.01
CA LYS A 121 0.75 42.87 -19.93
C LYS A 121 0.02 44.22 -19.93
N SER A 122 0.00 44.93 -18.80
CA SER A 122 -0.42 46.34 -18.76
C SER A 122 0.81 47.25 -18.78
N SER A 123 1.02 47.89 -19.92
CA SER A 123 1.88 49.05 -20.12
C SER A 123 1.19 50.32 -19.60
N GLY A 124 1.95 51.20 -18.94
CA GLY A 124 1.58 52.57 -18.61
C GLY A 124 2.04 52.91 -17.19
N GLY A 125 2.88 53.89 -16.92
CA GLY A 125 3.39 55.01 -17.71
C GLY A 125 3.66 56.12 -16.70
N ASP A 126 4.94 56.48 -16.51
CA ASP A 126 5.38 57.57 -15.65
C ASP A 126 4.75 58.90 -16.07
N SER A 127 4.17 59.61 -15.09
CA SER A 127 4.01 61.08 -15.06
C SER A 127 3.75 61.51 -13.62
#